data_AF-A0A1Q3BK39-F1
#
_entry.id   AF-A0A1Q3BK39-F1
#
_cell.length_a   1.000
_cell.length_b   1.000
_cell.length_c   1.000
_cell.angle_alpha   90.00
_cell.angle_beta   90.00
_cell.angle_gamma   90.00
#
_symmetry.space_group_name_H-M   'P 1'
#
loop_
_entity.id
_entity.type
_entity.pdbx_description
1 polymer ?
#
loop_
_entity_poly.entity_id
_entity_poly.type
_entity_poly.pdbx_seq_one_letter_code
_entity_poly.pdbx_strand_id
1 'polypeptide(L)'
;MSLMIMKSSISMTIRGAILDFNNAKTNLASVEEQFKGSSKTHASTLIMKMFTTMYDGTSGVGEHIMMMNDIAYKLKGMKIGISEGFLVYFIMTFLPTQFVPFKINYNTRKDKWKMNKLLAMHVQEEERLMIERPNFARLATAGPMRKKSKGNDKNKRKVDRSKSLNEASVYGTKLVQALKCHF
;
A
#
# COMPACT_ATOMS: atom_id res chain seq x y z
N MET A 1 -40.25 -5.14 29.49
CA MET A 1 -39.06 -4.59 30.19
C MET A 1 -37.78 -4.72 29.36
N SER A 2 -37.49 -5.89 28.79
CA SER A 2 -36.31 -6.19 27.95
C SER A 2 -36.08 -5.20 26.78
N LEU A 3 -37.13 -4.75 26.09
CA LEU A 3 -37.01 -3.77 24.99
C LEU A 3 -36.41 -2.42 25.45
N MET A 4 -36.85 -1.90 26.60
CA MET A 4 -36.37 -0.62 27.14
C MET A 4 -34.89 -0.72 27.54
N ILE A 5 -34.49 -1.82 28.16
CA ILE A 5 -33.10 -2.08 28.56
C ILE A 5 -32.21 -2.12 27.31
N MET A 6 -32.59 -2.88 26.30
CA MET A 6 -31.85 -2.96 25.04
C MET A 6 -31.76 -1.60 24.34
N LYS A 7 -32.86 -0.84 24.23
CA LYS A 7 -32.81 0.54 23.66
C LYS A 7 -31.93 1.49 24.46
N SER A 8 -31.84 1.32 25.79
CA SER A 8 -30.98 2.14 26.65
C SER A 8 -29.49 1.79 26.55
N SER A 9 -29.16 0.56 26.15
CA SER A 9 -27.78 0.11 25.95
C SER A 9 -27.16 0.53 24.62
N ILE A 10 -27.98 1.04 23.69
CA ILE A 10 -27.54 1.52 22.38
C ILE A 10 -27.10 2.98 22.49
N SER A 11 -25.91 3.31 21.98
CA SER A 11 -25.41 4.68 21.93
C SER A 11 -26.35 5.62 21.16
N MET A 12 -26.55 6.83 21.68
CA MET A 12 -27.39 7.86 21.05
C MET A 12 -26.97 8.18 19.62
N THR A 13 -25.68 8.07 19.29
CA THR A 13 -25.14 8.37 17.95
C THR A 13 -25.63 7.44 16.85
N ILE A 14 -25.98 6.19 17.18
CA ILE A 14 -26.44 5.18 16.21
C ILE A 14 -27.91 4.82 16.39
N ARG A 15 -28.53 5.27 17.49
CA ARG A 15 -29.91 4.92 17.84
C ARG A 15 -30.92 5.34 16.77
N GLY A 16 -30.69 6.45 16.08
CA GLY A 16 -31.57 6.92 14.99
C GLY A 16 -31.48 6.10 13.70
N ALA A 17 -30.43 5.28 13.53
CA ALA A 17 -30.29 4.39 12.37
C ALA A 17 -31.02 3.06 12.56
N ILE A 18 -31.47 2.75 13.78
CA ILE A 18 -32.13 1.49 14.12
C ILE A 18 -33.64 1.69 14.04
N LEU A 19 -34.32 0.81 13.30
CA LEU A 19 -35.77 0.80 13.16
C LEU A 19 -36.43 0.50 14.52
N ASP A 20 -37.44 1.30 14.87
CA ASP A 20 -38.04 1.24 16.19
C ASP A 20 -39.17 0.19 16.24
N PHE A 21 -38.82 -1.03 16.66
CA PHE A 21 -39.78 -2.13 16.81
C PHE A 21 -40.29 -2.29 18.25
N ASN A 22 -41.56 -2.72 18.39
CA ASN A 22 -42.24 -2.97 19.66
C ASN A 22 -41.83 -4.30 20.35
N ASN A 23 -41.08 -5.16 19.65
CA ASN A 23 -40.63 -6.45 20.16
C ASN A 23 -39.10 -6.51 20.20
N ALA A 24 -38.55 -6.95 21.33
CA ALA A 24 -37.10 -7.07 21.53
C ALA A 24 -36.45 -8.05 20.53
N LYS A 25 -37.13 -9.16 20.19
CA LYS A 25 -36.59 -10.17 19.27
C LYS A 25 -36.43 -9.62 17.84
N THR A 26 -37.44 -8.92 17.34
CA THR A 26 -37.40 -8.33 15.99
C THR A 26 -36.47 -7.12 15.92
N ASN A 27 -36.35 -6.37 17.02
CA ASN A 27 -35.40 -5.28 17.12
C ASN A 27 -33.95 -5.79 17.07
N LEU A 28 -33.61 -6.84 17.82
CA LEU A 28 -32.29 -7.49 17.74
C LEU A 28 -31.96 -8.00 16.33
N ALA A 29 -32.92 -8.65 15.65
CA ALA A 29 -32.71 -9.13 14.28
C ALA A 29 -32.45 -7.97 13.31
N SER A 30 -33.14 -6.84 13.47
CA SER A 30 -32.91 -5.65 12.64
C SER A 30 -31.56 -5.00 12.92
N VAL A 31 -31.14 -4.94 14.19
CA VAL A 31 -29.81 -4.48 14.57
C VAL A 31 -28.76 -5.40 13.94
N GLU A 32 -28.91 -6.72 14.09
CA GLU A 32 -28.00 -7.69 13.48
C GLU A 32 -27.90 -7.51 11.96
N GLU A 33 -29.02 -7.32 11.26
CA GLU A 33 -29.05 -7.10 9.82
C GLU A 33 -28.37 -5.78 9.40
N GLN A 34 -28.61 -4.68 10.15
CA GLN A 34 -28.00 -3.37 9.91
C GLN A 34 -26.48 -3.37 10.11
N PHE A 35 -25.98 -4.15 11.07
CA PHE A 35 -24.56 -4.23 11.41
C PHE A 35 -23.84 -5.43 10.78
N LYS A 36 -24.55 -6.29 10.05
CA LYS A 36 -23.93 -7.32 9.22
C LYS A 36 -23.11 -6.63 8.13
N GLY A 37 -21.82 -6.95 8.05
CA GLY A 37 -20.89 -6.33 7.09
C GLY A 37 -21.52 -6.29 5.70
N SER A 38 -21.80 -5.09 5.20
CA SER A 38 -22.54 -4.91 3.96
C SER A 38 -21.61 -4.92 2.75
N SER A 39 -22.14 -5.25 1.58
CA SER A 39 -21.42 -5.07 0.32
C SER A 39 -20.97 -3.62 0.12
N LYS A 40 -21.68 -2.64 0.72
CA LYS A 40 -21.34 -1.22 0.69
C LYS A 40 -20.06 -0.92 1.47
N THR A 41 -19.90 -1.45 2.68
CA THR A 41 -18.66 -1.24 3.46
C THR A 41 -17.47 -1.90 2.76
N HIS A 42 -17.67 -3.08 2.18
CA HIS A 42 -16.62 -3.75 1.41
C HIS A 42 -16.21 -2.97 0.16
N ALA A 43 -17.18 -2.44 -0.60
CA ALA A 43 -16.93 -1.54 -1.73
C ALA A 43 -16.18 -0.27 -1.32
N SER A 44 -16.61 0.38 -0.22
CA SER A 44 -15.91 1.56 0.32
C SER A 44 -14.46 1.25 0.69
N THR A 45 -14.19 0.10 1.30
CA THR A 45 -12.83 -0.35 1.62
C THR A 45 -11.98 -0.54 0.35
N LEU A 46 -12.55 -1.15 -0.70
CA LEU A 46 -11.84 -1.34 -1.97
C LEU A 46 -11.52 0.00 -2.65
N ILE A 47 -12.48 0.93 -2.68
CA ILE A 47 -12.27 2.28 -3.22
C ILE A 47 -11.19 3.00 -2.40
N MET A 48 -11.28 2.95 -1.07
CA MET A 48 -10.29 3.59 -0.20
C MET A 48 -8.90 2.99 -0.39
N LYS A 49 -8.80 1.67 -0.57
CA LYS A 49 -7.55 1.00 -0.93
C LYS A 49 -7.01 1.54 -2.25
N MET A 50 -7.85 1.65 -3.29
CA MET A 50 -7.47 2.17 -4.61
C MET A 50 -6.81 3.55 -4.51
N PHE A 51 -7.37 4.48 -3.72
CA PHE A 51 -6.83 5.84 -3.56
C PHE A 51 -5.62 5.93 -2.62
N THR A 52 -5.48 5.01 -1.66
CA THR A 52 -4.39 5.06 -0.66
C THR A 52 -3.16 4.28 -1.08
N THR A 53 -3.31 3.23 -1.89
CA THR A 53 -2.17 2.46 -2.43
C THR A 53 -1.55 3.18 -3.63
N MET A 54 -1.02 4.39 -3.40
CA MET A 54 -0.16 5.04 -4.38
C MET A 54 1.08 4.17 -4.62
N TYR A 55 1.60 4.20 -5.85
CA TYR A 55 2.82 3.47 -6.16
C TYR A 55 4.00 4.05 -5.39
N ASP A 56 4.63 3.23 -4.56
CA ASP A 56 5.64 3.63 -3.59
C ASP A 56 7.08 3.58 -4.15
N GLY A 57 7.25 3.15 -5.39
CA GLY A 57 8.57 2.97 -6.00
C GLY A 57 9.28 1.68 -5.62
N THR A 58 8.71 0.84 -4.76
CA THR A 58 9.39 -0.40 -4.32
C THR A 58 8.90 -1.62 -5.07
N SER A 59 7.61 -1.67 -5.38
CA SER A 59 6.98 -2.70 -6.22
C SER A 59 7.20 -2.43 -7.70
N GLY A 60 7.03 -3.44 -8.56
CA GLY A 60 7.03 -3.25 -10.01
C GLY A 60 5.81 -2.44 -10.47
N VAL A 61 5.93 -1.66 -11.54
CA VAL A 61 4.78 -0.99 -12.17
C VAL A 61 3.75 -2.03 -12.62
N GLY A 62 4.23 -3.19 -13.10
CA GLY A 62 3.37 -4.31 -13.47
C GLY A 62 2.50 -4.80 -12.31
N GLU A 63 3.09 -4.94 -11.12
CA GLU A 63 2.39 -5.36 -9.90
C GLU A 63 1.32 -4.34 -9.50
N HIS A 64 1.64 -3.05 -9.59
CA HIS A 64 0.69 -1.99 -9.31
C HIS A 64 -0.48 -1.96 -10.31
N ILE A 65 -0.21 -2.14 -11.60
CA ILE A 65 -1.25 -2.25 -12.63
C ILE A 65 -2.17 -3.44 -12.34
N MET A 66 -1.59 -4.61 -12.01
CA MET A 66 -2.36 -5.81 -11.66
C MET A 66 -3.24 -5.60 -10.43
N MET A 67 -2.70 -4.99 -9.37
CA MET A 67 -3.46 -4.67 -8.17
C MET A 67 -4.65 -3.74 -8.47
N MET A 68 -4.44 -2.69 -9.27
CA MET A 68 -5.50 -1.75 -9.65
C MET A 68 -6.58 -2.43 -10.50
N ASN A 69 -6.19 -3.36 -11.38
CA ASN A 69 -7.13 -4.15 -12.18
C ASN A 69 -7.96 -5.12 -11.32
N ASP A 70 -7.33 -5.82 -10.36
CA ASP A 70 -8.03 -6.69 -9.41
C ASP A 70 -9.07 -5.92 -8.58
N ILE A 71 -8.73 -4.72 -8.10
CA ILE A 71 -9.69 -3.86 -7.38
C ILE A 71 -10.88 -3.49 -8.28
N ALA A 72 -10.62 -3.05 -9.52
CA ALA A 72 -11.67 -2.71 -10.47
C ALA A 72 -12.57 -3.91 -10.81
N TYR A 73 -11.99 -5.10 -10.96
CA TYR A 73 -12.72 -6.34 -11.18
C TYR A 73 -13.64 -6.71 -10.00
N LYS A 74 -13.12 -6.60 -8.76
CA LYS A 74 -13.91 -6.82 -7.54
C LYS A 74 -15.07 -5.83 -7.42
N LEU A 75 -14.83 -4.55 -7.70
CA LEU A 75 -15.87 -3.52 -7.70
C LEU A 75 -16.94 -3.79 -8.77
N LYS A 76 -16.54 -4.26 -9.95
CA LYS A 76 -17.47 -4.67 -11.01
C LYS A 76 -18.40 -5.80 -10.55
N GLY A 77 -17.88 -6.78 -9.81
CA GLY A 77 -18.68 -7.84 -9.18
C GLY A 77 -19.74 -7.32 -8.19
N MET A 78 -19.53 -6.13 -7.62
CA MET A 78 -20.47 -5.43 -6.73
C MET A 78 -21.39 -4.45 -7.47
N LYS A 79 -21.47 -4.53 -8.81
CA LYS A 79 -22.20 -3.60 -9.69
C LYS A 79 -21.66 -2.16 -9.67
N ILE A 80 -20.41 -1.96 -9.27
CA ILE A 80 -19.71 -0.67 -9.35
C ILE A 80 -18.74 -0.74 -10.52
N GLY A 81 -19.16 -0.21 -11.67
CA GLY A 81 -18.37 -0.23 -12.89
C GLY A 81 -17.29 0.85 -12.91
N ILE A 82 -16.03 0.46 -13.07
CA ILE A 82 -14.94 1.37 -13.41
C ILE A 82 -14.64 1.22 -14.90
N SER A 83 -14.62 2.33 -15.64
CA SER A 83 -14.28 2.30 -17.06
C SER A 83 -12.78 2.07 -17.25
N GLU A 84 -12.41 1.37 -18.33
CA GLU A 84 -11.00 1.10 -18.65
C GLU A 84 -10.19 2.40 -18.79
N GLY A 85 -10.76 3.42 -19.44
CA GLY A 85 -10.12 4.73 -19.59
C GLY A 85 -9.86 5.42 -18.26
N PHE A 86 -10.83 5.38 -17.32
CA PHE A 86 -10.64 5.94 -15.97
C PHE A 86 -9.52 5.22 -15.24
N LEU A 87 -9.50 3.88 -15.28
CA LEU A 87 -8.48 3.09 -14.59
C LEU A 87 -7.07 3.36 -15.12
N VAL A 88 -6.91 3.46 -16.44
CA VAL A 88 -5.62 3.80 -17.06
C VAL A 88 -5.18 5.21 -16.66
N TYR A 89 -6.09 6.19 -16.72
CA TYR A 89 -5.78 7.57 -16.33
C TYR A 89 -5.42 7.67 -14.84
N PHE A 90 -6.14 6.93 -13.99
CA PHE A 90 -5.88 6.82 -12.56
C PHE A 90 -4.46 6.31 -12.31
N ILE A 91 -4.10 5.16 -12.87
CA ILE A 91 -2.76 4.57 -12.71
C ILE A 91 -1.68 5.58 -13.16
N MET A 92 -1.83 6.16 -14.35
CA MET A 92 -0.86 7.13 -14.88
C MET A 92 -0.73 8.38 -14.03
N THR A 93 -1.81 8.86 -13.43
CA THR A 93 -1.80 10.05 -12.56
C THR A 93 -0.97 9.77 -11.29
N PHE A 94 -1.16 8.60 -10.68
CA PHE A 94 -0.52 8.23 -9.42
C PHE A 94 0.85 7.58 -9.54
N LEU A 95 1.38 7.39 -10.75
CA LEU A 95 2.79 7.01 -10.93
C LEU A 95 3.72 8.16 -10.45
N PRO A 96 4.80 7.86 -9.72
CA PRO A 96 5.77 8.85 -9.27
C PRO A 96 6.44 9.62 -10.40
N THR A 97 7.11 10.71 -10.02
CA THR A 97 7.83 11.60 -10.95
C THR A 97 8.94 10.90 -11.72
N GLN A 98 9.52 9.80 -11.22
CA GLN A 98 10.50 9.02 -12.00
C GLN A 98 9.92 8.38 -13.28
N PHE A 99 8.59 8.26 -13.40
CA PHE A 99 7.89 7.76 -14.58
C PHE A 99 7.43 8.87 -15.53
N VAL A 100 7.93 10.10 -15.39
CA VAL A 100 7.60 11.19 -16.33
C VAL A 100 7.89 10.80 -17.79
N PRO A 101 9.03 10.16 -18.15
CA PRO A 101 9.28 9.69 -19.51
C PRO A 101 8.23 8.69 -20.00
N PHE A 102 7.79 7.77 -19.14
CA PHE A 102 6.71 6.82 -19.43
C PHE A 102 5.39 7.53 -19.76
N LYS A 103 5.00 8.51 -18.94
CA LYS A 103 3.79 9.31 -19.16
C LYS A 103 3.85 10.04 -20.51
N ILE A 104 4.98 10.66 -20.83
CA ILE A 104 5.17 11.37 -22.11
C ILE A 104 5.10 10.39 -23.29
N ASN A 105 5.79 9.25 -23.22
CA ASN A 105 5.79 8.22 -24.27
C ASN A 105 4.38 7.65 -24.52
N TYR A 106 3.60 7.43 -23.45
CA TYR A 106 2.23 6.95 -23.59
C TYR A 106 1.32 8.04 -24.19
N ASN A 107 1.41 9.29 -23.72
CA ASN A 107 0.56 10.40 -24.17
C ASN A 107 0.83 10.84 -25.61
N THR A 108 2.05 10.64 -26.10
CA THR A 108 2.44 11.01 -27.48
C THR A 108 1.82 10.06 -28.52
N ARG A 109 1.30 8.91 -28.10
CA ARG A 109 0.62 7.95 -29.00
C ARG A 109 -0.82 8.39 -29.22
N LYS A 110 -1.25 8.43 -30.49
CA LYS A 110 -2.61 8.84 -30.91
C LYS A 110 -3.71 7.86 -30.51
N ASP A 111 -3.35 6.74 -29.92
CA ASP A 111 -4.27 5.67 -29.57
C ASP A 111 -5.07 5.99 -28.31
N LYS A 112 -6.33 5.55 -28.26
CA LYS A 112 -7.14 5.62 -27.05
C LYS A 112 -6.46 4.85 -25.91
N TRP A 113 -6.59 5.38 -24.70
CA TRP A 113 -6.14 4.76 -23.45
C TRP A 113 -6.66 3.32 -23.34
N LYS A 114 -5.74 2.35 -23.32
CA LYS A 114 -6.04 0.91 -23.22
C LYS A 114 -5.12 0.25 -22.20
N MET A 115 -5.69 -0.60 -21.35
CA MET A 115 -4.98 -1.33 -20.32
C MET A 115 -3.93 -2.29 -20.92
N ASN A 116 -4.29 -2.99 -22.01
CA ASN A 116 -3.36 -3.89 -22.69
C ASN A 116 -2.11 -3.17 -23.22
N LYS A 117 -2.25 -1.90 -23.64
CA LYS A 117 -1.11 -1.09 -24.07
C LYS A 117 -0.25 -0.64 -22.89
N LEU A 118 -0.86 -0.29 -21.77
CA LEU A 118 -0.16 0.03 -20.53
C LEU A 118 0.67 -1.17 -20.04
N LEU A 119 0.07 -2.37 -20.07
CA LEU A 119 0.74 -3.63 -19.77
C LEU A 119 1.87 -3.96 -20.76
N ALA A 120 1.73 -3.66 -22.04
CA ALA A 120 2.82 -3.90 -23.00
C ALA A 120 4.03 -2.98 -22.76
N MET A 121 3.79 -1.73 -22.34
CA MET A 121 4.86 -0.73 -22.21
C MET A 121 5.59 -0.76 -20.86
N HIS A 122 4.97 -1.29 -19.78
CA HIS A 122 5.60 -1.24 -18.46
C HIS A 122 6.93 -2.00 -18.39
N VAL A 123 7.05 -3.15 -19.08
CA VAL A 123 8.28 -3.97 -19.08
C VAL A 123 9.46 -3.16 -19.61
N GLN A 124 9.27 -2.44 -20.72
CA GLN A 124 10.28 -1.59 -21.31
C GLN A 124 10.68 -0.43 -20.37
N GLU A 125 9.72 0.13 -19.64
CA GLU A 125 9.98 1.21 -18.69
C GLU A 125 10.74 0.72 -17.45
N GLU A 126 10.42 -0.47 -16.95
CA GLU A 126 11.14 -1.11 -15.84
C GLU A 126 12.60 -1.39 -16.23
N GLU A 127 12.85 -1.92 -17.44
CA GLU A 127 14.20 -2.11 -17.97
C GLU A 127 14.96 -0.77 -18.10
N ARG A 128 14.30 0.29 -18.61
CA ARG A 128 14.89 1.63 -18.69
C ARG A 128 15.30 2.15 -17.32
N LEU A 129 14.43 2.03 -16.31
CA LEU A 129 14.71 2.47 -14.94
C LEU A 129 15.80 1.64 -14.26
N MET A 130 15.88 0.34 -14.54
CA MET A 130 16.97 -0.53 -14.08
C MET A 130 18.34 -0.05 -14.60
N ILE A 131 18.40 0.40 -15.86
CA ILE A 131 19.62 0.91 -16.50
C ILE A 131 19.97 2.31 -15.97
N GLU A 132 18.98 3.21 -15.85
CA GLU A 132 19.21 4.60 -15.43
C GLU A 132 19.51 4.72 -13.92
N ARG A 133 18.97 3.81 -13.09
CA ARG A 133 19.12 3.85 -11.62
C ARG A 133 19.29 2.44 -11.01
N PRO A 134 20.53 1.92 -10.94
CA PRO A 134 20.81 0.58 -10.40
C PRO A 134 20.37 0.38 -8.93
N ASN A 135 20.25 1.46 -8.15
CA ASN A 135 19.86 1.41 -6.74
C ASN A 135 18.35 1.16 -6.52
N PHE A 136 17.51 1.33 -7.54
CA PHE A 136 16.07 0.99 -7.47
C PHE A 136 15.83 -0.53 -7.51
N ALA A 137 16.69 -1.26 -8.23
CA ALA A 137 16.62 -2.71 -8.40
C ALA A 137 16.92 -3.52 -7.13
N ARG A 138 17.72 -2.94 -6.22
CA ARG A 138 18.25 -3.65 -5.04
C ARG A 138 17.23 -3.82 -3.91
N LEU A 139 16.05 -3.21 -4.00
CA LEU A 139 14.94 -3.42 -3.07
C LEU A 139 13.99 -4.54 -3.52
N ALA A 140 13.74 -4.67 -4.83
CA ALA A 140 12.80 -5.65 -5.39
C ALA A 140 13.38 -7.08 -5.45
N THR A 141 14.70 -7.25 -5.38
CA THR A 141 15.37 -8.56 -5.53
C THR A 141 16.02 -9.10 -4.24
N ALA A 142 15.85 -8.45 -3.10
CA ALA A 142 16.41 -8.90 -1.82
C ALA A 142 15.61 -10.05 -1.17
N GLY A 143 15.40 -11.14 -1.92
CA GLY A 143 15.20 -12.46 -1.34
C GLY A 143 16.55 -13.00 -0.82
N PRO A 144 16.58 -13.83 0.25
CA PRO A 144 17.83 -14.25 0.86
C PRO A 144 18.61 -15.19 -0.08
N MET A 145 19.51 -14.64 -0.90
CA MET A 145 20.52 -15.47 -1.56
C MET A 145 21.46 -16.03 -0.49
N ARG A 146 21.26 -17.31 -0.18
CA ARG A 146 22.22 -18.15 0.55
C ARG A 146 23.59 -18.02 -0.11
N LYS A 147 24.48 -17.26 0.53
CA LYS A 147 25.88 -17.17 0.13
C LYS A 147 26.55 -18.51 0.44
N LYS A 148 26.75 -19.33 -0.59
CA LYS A 148 27.58 -20.56 -0.52
C LYS A 148 29.04 -20.12 -0.32
N SER A 149 29.51 -20.19 0.92
CA SER A 149 30.93 -20.03 1.25
C SER A 149 31.67 -21.30 0.84
N LYS A 150 32.62 -21.17 -0.09
CA LYS A 150 33.55 -22.21 -0.52
C LYS A 150 34.79 -22.09 0.37
N GLY A 151 35.06 -23.12 1.18
CA GLY A 151 36.18 -23.13 2.11
C GLY A 151 37.55 -23.27 1.42
N ASN A 152 38.59 -22.76 2.08
CA ASN A 152 39.85 -23.49 2.19
C ASN A 152 40.63 -23.08 3.45
N ASP A 153 41.43 -24.03 3.92
CA ASP A 153 41.86 -24.25 5.29
C ASP A 153 43.34 -23.86 5.53
N LYS A 154 43.72 -23.74 6.83
CA LYS A 154 45.08 -23.81 7.44
C LYS A 154 46.03 -22.59 7.41
N ASN A 155 46.27 -21.98 8.58
CA ASN A 155 47.45 -22.33 9.41
C ASN A 155 47.47 -21.62 10.80
N LYS A 156 47.93 -22.36 11.82
CA LYS A 156 48.15 -21.95 13.23
C LYS A 156 49.43 -21.11 13.40
N ARG A 157 49.44 -20.18 14.37
CA ARG A 157 50.40 -20.13 15.52
C ARG A 157 50.04 -19.02 16.53
N LYS A 158 50.21 -19.33 17.82
CA LYS A 158 49.95 -18.50 19.02
C LYS A 158 51.14 -17.59 19.35
N VAL A 159 50.90 -16.48 20.08
CA VAL A 159 51.39 -16.18 21.45
C VAL A 159 51.39 -14.65 21.73
N ASP A 160 50.65 -14.28 22.78
CA ASP A 160 50.81 -13.21 23.81
C ASP A 160 51.69 -11.97 23.59
N ARG A 161 51.18 -10.77 23.94
CA ARG A 161 51.39 -10.12 25.26
C ARG A 161 50.90 -8.66 25.28
N SER A 162 50.18 -8.34 26.34
CA SER A 162 49.66 -7.06 26.86
C SER A 162 50.44 -5.74 26.58
N LYS A 163 49.70 -4.64 26.34
CA LYS A 163 49.84 -3.37 27.10
C LYS A 163 48.63 -2.44 26.92
N SER A 164 48.13 -1.98 28.07
CA SER A 164 47.09 -0.98 28.31
C SER A 164 47.53 0.44 27.93
N LEU A 165 46.57 1.31 27.59
CA LEU A 165 46.27 2.57 28.32
C LEU A 165 45.26 3.43 27.54
N ASN A 166 44.11 3.65 28.19
CA ASN A 166 43.34 4.88 28.36
C ASN A 166 43.29 5.93 27.23
N GLU A 167 42.08 6.30 26.82
CA GLU A 167 41.46 7.55 27.31
C GLU A 167 39.97 7.63 26.90
N ALA A 168 39.16 8.12 27.84
CA ALA A 168 37.76 8.43 27.67
C ALA A 168 37.61 9.93 27.39
N SER A 169 36.75 10.31 26.44
CA SER A 169 35.90 11.51 26.51
C SER A 169 34.87 11.46 25.38
N VAL A 170 33.69 12.05 25.40
CA VAL A 170 32.74 12.53 26.41
C VAL A 170 31.43 12.75 25.61
N TYR A 171 30.30 12.62 26.29
CA TYR A 171 28.95 12.84 25.78
C TYR A 171 28.74 14.18 25.08
N GLY A 172 27.92 14.17 24.03
CA GLY A 172 27.28 15.35 23.44
C GLY A 172 25.85 15.03 23.00
N THR A 173 24.91 15.10 23.93
CA THR A 173 23.46 15.07 23.69
C THR A 173 22.95 16.49 23.43
N LYS A 174 21.83 16.61 22.70
CA LYS A 174 20.87 17.74 22.55
C LYS A 174 20.98 18.48 21.20
N LEU A 175 19.92 18.97 20.56
CA LEU A 175 18.47 18.92 20.80
C LEU A 175 17.75 19.20 19.45
N VAL A 176 16.50 18.75 19.40
CA VAL A 176 15.41 19.15 18.51
C VAL A 176 15.40 20.66 18.18
N GLN A 177 15.21 21.02 16.91
CA GLN A 177 14.57 22.29 16.53
C GLN A 177 13.52 22.03 15.44
N ALA A 178 12.30 22.45 15.76
CA ALA A 178 11.06 22.21 15.02
C ALA A 178 11.01 22.90 13.65
N LEU A 179 10.36 22.22 12.70
CA LEU A 179 9.89 22.79 11.44
C LEU A 179 8.75 23.78 11.73
N LYS A 180 8.92 25.04 11.34
CA LYS A 180 7.89 26.07 11.40
C LYS A 180 7.36 26.29 9.98
N CYS A 181 6.19 25.73 9.67
CA CYS A 181 5.44 26.06 8.47
C CYS A 181 4.70 27.38 8.70
N HIS A 182 4.88 28.35 7.82
CA HIS A 182 4.02 29.52 7.71
C HIS A 182 3.01 29.28 6.58
N PHE A 183 1.73 29.53 6.88
CA PHE A 183 0.63 29.61 5.92
C PHE A 183 0.76 30.85 5.04
#